data_AF-A0A5B1QEM0-F1
#
_entry.id   AF-A0A5B1QEM0-F1
#
_cell.length_a   1.000
_cell.length_b   1.000
_cell.length_c   1.000
_cell.angle_alpha   90.00
_cell.angle_beta   90.00
_cell.angle_gamma   90.00
#
_symmetry.space_group_name_H-M   'P 1'
#
loop_
_entity.id
_entity.type
_entity.pdbx_description
1 polymer ?
#
loop_
_entity_poly.entity_id
_entity_poly.type
_entity_poly.pdbx_seq_one_letter_code
_entity_poly.pdbx_strand_id
1 'polypeptide(L)'
;MRNVGRHSSLVDVATIRTFMSLGGLVPLPPDALVTPVTFRVRRRKLRGILAPCDAMEDGSRELSGEWVVSKKLWQRLQSEWKAAHKHKDGEPVPTKKSHKERVILYLHGGAYYVFSAATHRGITIPLSKFADTRVFAVDYRLSPETRFPGSLHDAASAYFRLIEDLHIPPENVLVAGDSAGGGLALALMMYLRDNDYPLPAGAILMSPWVDLTRSCDSWDSNEPYDVISIPEPGDHLDPVACYLGPHLERYLTHPYASPLFGDFKGLPPMLIQAGDAEVLRDEITLLAHKASLAGVQVHHELYEDAIHVFQAFPFLDAAHEAFVSCRMFVRTILPQVQAHSPRSIDSDAEDEMEYEMDNEKTRVFGGDGMPKAFANKEDIAADTGDDETSVDTIEDETDESSDTHAVYKEVRLPEQSRSVEGSPSTSTRPLSPFLRVRKTHSSELSTPKPKPPSYHGALISPVVSRPEPLRRTSRHGRTSAAFSMSPAVTVAPLAVPPPTTRSRSTSHPDIASMCRDWGDSGPANATATYPLNRTVRHAKSSSFSFARP
;
A
#
# COMPACT_ATOMS: atom_id res chain seq x y z
N MET A 1 -14.71 -2.52 -19.36
CA MET A 1 -13.27 -2.76 -19.58
C MET A 1 -12.93 -4.22 -19.88
N ARG A 2 -13.68 -5.21 -19.38
CA ARG A 2 -13.36 -6.64 -19.50
C ARG A 2 -12.96 -7.18 -20.89
N ASN A 3 -13.71 -6.82 -21.94
CA ASN A 3 -13.41 -7.25 -23.32
C ASN A 3 -12.17 -6.57 -23.93
N VAL A 4 -11.64 -5.50 -23.30
CA VAL A 4 -10.44 -4.81 -23.80
C VAL A 4 -9.21 -5.71 -23.68
N GLY A 5 -9.14 -6.57 -22.66
CA GLY A 5 -8.05 -7.55 -22.49
C GLY A 5 -7.91 -8.51 -23.68
N ARG A 6 -9.01 -8.86 -24.37
CA ARG A 6 -9.00 -9.71 -25.58
C ARG A 6 -8.47 -9.01 -26.83
N HIS A 7 -8.21 -7.71 -26.73
CA HIS A 7 -7.72 -6.87 -27.80
C HIS A 7 -6.38 -6.22 -27.44
N SER A 8 -5.65 -6.79 -26.49
CA SER A 8 -4.31 -6.34 -26.06
C SER A 8 -3.34 -6.19 -27.21
N SER A 9 -3.42 -7.05 -28.24
CA SER A 9 -2.61 -6.97 -29.47
C SER A 9 -2.72 -5.64 -30.24
N LEU A 10 -3.76 -4.84 -29.99
CA LEU A 10 -3.99 -3.57 -30.68
C LEU A 10 -3.40 -2.36 -29.94
N VAL A 11 -2.87 -2.54 -28.73
CA VAL A 11 -2.49 -1.44 -27.83
C VAL A 11 -1.19 -1.76 -27.09
N ASP A 12 -0.36 -0.74 -26.85
CA ASP A 12 0.83 -0.86 -26.01
C ASP A 12 0.60 -0.28 -24.59
N VAL A 13 1.54 -0.58 -23.68
CA VAL A 13 1.47 -0.09 -22.28
C VAL A 13 1.39 1.44 -22.23
N ALA A 14 2.11 2.14 -23.11
CA ALA A 14 2.12 3.59 -23.15
C ALA A 14 0.73 4.15 -23.45
N THR A 15 0.05 3.60 -24.46
CA THR A 15 -1.30 4.02 -24.86
C THR A 15 -2.31 3.73 -23.76
N ILE A 16 -2.23 2.58 -23.09
CA ILE A 16 -3.10 2.26 -21.94
C ILE A 16 -2.89 3.28 -20.82
N ARG A 17 -1.65 3.61 -20.47
CA ARG A 17 -1.37 4.62 -19.44
C ARG A 17 -1.91 5.99 -19.81
N THR A 18 -1.81 6.40 -21.09
CA THR A 18 -2.41 7.65 -21.56
C THR A 18 -3.93 7.64 -21.43
N PHE A 19 -4.59 6.51 -21.72
CA PHE A 19 -6.03 6.40 -21.52
C PHE A 19 -6.41 6.43 -20.03
N MET A 20 -5.69 5.68 -19.20
CA MET A 20 -5.94 5.61 -17.76
C MET A 20 -5.65 6.93 -17.03
N SER A 21 -4.69 7.73 -17.51
CA SER A 21 -4.41 9.04 -16.94
C SER A 21 -5.54 10.05 -17.16
N LEU A 22 -6.41 9.83 -18.15
CA LEU A 22 -7.65 10.61 -18.30
C LEU A 22 -8.58 10.44 -17.10
N GLY A 23 -8.48 9.34 -16.35
CA GLY A 23 -9.21 9.15 -15.09
C GLY A 23 -8.88 10.23 -14.05
N GLY A 24 -7.69 10.81 -14.09
CA GLY A 24 -7.33 11.97 -13.25
C GLY A 24 -8.05 13.28 -13.61
N LEU A 25 -8.84 13.29 -14.69
CA LEU A 25 -9.70 14.42 -15.10
C LEU A 25 -11.16 14.25 -14.63
N VAL A 26 -11.51 13.12 -14.02
CA VAL A 26 -12.84 12.90 -13.45
C VAL A 26 -13.02 13.87 -12.26
N PRO A 27 -14.18 14.55 -12.15
CA PRO A 27 -14.47 15.41 -11.01
C PRO A 27 -14.25 14.65 -9.70
N LEU A 28 -13.43 15.21 -8.82
CA LEU A 28 -13.07 14.59 -7.57
C LEU A 28 -14.14 14.86 -6.52
N PRO A 29 -14.20 14.08 -5.42
CA PRO A 29 -15.00 14.47 -4.27
C PRO A 29 -14.62 15.90 -3.85
N PRO A 30 -15.60 16.79 -3.66
CA PRO A 30 -15.31 18.11 -3.11
C PRO A 30 -14.66 17.94 -1.73
N ASP A 31 -13.87 18.93 -1.31
CA ASP A 31 -13.29 19.03 0.04
C ASP A 31 -11.92 18.38 0.25
N ALA A 32 -10.98 18.56 -0.67
CA ALA A 32 -9.58 18.23 -0.43
C ALA A 32 -8.59 19.27 -0.96
N LEU A 33 -7.48 19.39 -0.23
CA LEU A 33 -6.25 20.00 -0.69
C LEU A 33 -5.33 18.89 -1.16
N VAL A 34 -4.83 19.04 -2.39
CA VAL A 34 -3.87 18.12 -2.99
C VAL A 34 -2.62 18.90 -3.38
N THR A 35 -1.48 18.50 -2.84
CA THR A 35 -0.21 19.20 -3.06
C THR A 35 0.80 18.24 -3.68
N PRO A 36 1.16 18.43 -4.96
CA PRO A 36 2.19 17.63 -5.60
C PRO A 36 3.55 17.83 -4.93
N VAL A 37 4.22 16.71 -4.67
CA VAL A 37 5.56 16.65 -4.09
C VAL A 37 6.51 15.96 -5.06
N THR A 38 7.77 16.38 -5.05
CA THR A 38 8.87 15.63 -5.66
C THR A 38 10.04 15.66 -4.71
N PHE A 39 10.63 14.49 -4.46
CA PHE A 39 11.77 14.35 -3.56
C PHE A 39 12.84 13.45 -4.16
N ARG A 40 14.10 13.71 -3.79
CA ARG A 40 15.24 12.93 -4.26
C ARG A 40 15.38 11.63 -3.49
N VAL A 41 15.60 10.54 -4.21
CA VAL A 41 15.95 9.25 -3.60
C VAL A 41 17.41 9.27 -3.20
N ARG A 42 17.66 9.17 -1.91
CA ARG A 42 19.00 9.11 -1.33
C ARG A 42 19.42 7.66 -1.18
N ARG A 43 20.72 7.43 -1.28
CA ARG A 43 21.34 6.16 -0.90
C ARG A 43 21.29 5.99 0.62
N ARG A 44 20.58 4.96 1.10
CA ARG A 44 20.33 4.71 2.53
C ARG A 44 21.04 3.46 3.07
N LYS A 45 21.87 2.80 2.25
CA LYS A 45 22.49 1.51 2.57
C LYS A 45 21.44 0.47 2.92
N LEU A 46 20.43 0.36 2.04
CA LEU A 46 19.34 -0.60 2.22
C LEU A 46 19.87 -2.03 2.29
N ARG A 47 19.19 -2.86 3.09
CA ARG A 47 19.56 -4.26 3.36
C ARG A 47 18.79 -5.21 2.44
N GLY A 48 19.14 -6.49 2.48
CA GLY A 48 18.40 -7.55 1.79
C GLY A 48 18.32 -7.38 0.27
N ILE A 49 17.14 -7.66 -0.29
CA ILE A 49 16.91 -7.65 -1.75
C ILE A 49 17.11 -6.27 -2.39
N LEU A 50 16.96 -5.19 -1.61
CA LEU A 50 17.04 -3.83 -2.11
C LEU A 50 18.47 -3.27 -2.11
N ALA A 51 19.43 -3.95 -1.46
CA ALA A 51 20.81 -3.49 -1.39
C ALA A 51 21.45 -3.20 -2.76
N PRO A 52 21.26 -4.02 -3.82
CA PRO A 52 21.79 -3.72 -5.14
C PRO A 52 21.14 -2.49 -5.79
N CYS A 53 19.82 -2.30 -5.61
CA CYS A 53 19.10 -1.15 -6.15
C CYS A 53 19.53 0.15 -5.47
N ASP A 54 19.61 0.15 -4.13
CA ASP A 54 20.08 1.30 -3.35
C ASP A 54 21.55 1.62 -3.65
N ALA A 55 22.37 0.61 -3.94
CA ALA A 55 23.77 0.83 -4.29
C ALA A 55 23.96 1.62 -5.60
N MET A 56 22.96 1.60 -6.48
CA MET A 56 22.96 2.38 -7.73
C MET A 56 22.47 3.82 -7.53
N GLU A 57 21.91 4.17 -6.37
CA GLU A 57 21.44 5.53 -6.10
C GLU A 57 22.63 6.48 -5.87
N ASP A 58 22.64 7.55 -6.65
CA ASP A 58 23.62 8.64 -6.59
C ASP A 58 23.01 9.96 -6.08
N GLY A 59 21.72 9.93 -5.72
CA GLY A 59 20.97 11.11 -5.27
C GLY A 59 20.38 11.97 -6.39
N SER A 60 20.53 11.57 -7.66
CA SER A 60 19.96 12.30 -8.81
C SER A 60 18.53 11.90 -9.13
N ARG A 61 18.14 10.67 -8.78
CA ARG A 61 16.79 10.16 -9.06
C ARG A 61 15.75 10.84 -8.18
N GLU A 62 14.62 11.18 -8.77
CA GLU A 62 13.48 11.76 -8.08
C GLU A 62 12.29 10.80 -8.08
N LEU A 63 11.49 10.88 -7.02
CA LEU A 63 10.16 10.27 -6.94
C LEU A 63 9.14 11.40 -6.75
N SER A 64 8.03 11.28 -7.46
CA SER A 64 6.89 12.16 -7.30
C SER A 64 5.80 11.50 -6.46
N GLY A 65 4.88 12.32 -5.99
CA GLY A 65 3.70 11.91 -5.26
C GLY A 65 2.85 13.13 -4.95
N GLU A 66 1.89 12.96 -4.07
CA GLU A 66 1.01 14.03 -3.63
C GLU A 66 0.65 13.87 -2.16
N TRP A 67 0.64 14.99 -1.44
CA TRP A 67 -0.08 15.08 -0.18
C TRP A 67 -1.55 15.29 -0.46
N VAL A 68 -2.41 14.54 0.22
CA VAL A 68 -3.87 14.67 0.17
C VAL A 68 -4.37 14.90 1.59
N VAL A 69 -5.12 15.98 1.77
CA VAL A 69 -5.70 16.39 3.05
C VAL A 69 -7.13 16.81 2.82
N SER A 70 -8.07 16.26 3.60
CA SER A 70 -9.43 16.79 3.58
C SER A 70 -9.49 18.25 4.03
N LYS A 71 -10.42 19.04 3.50
CA LYS A 71 -10.56 20.47 3.82
C LYS A 71 -10.79 20.68 5.33
N LYS A 72 -11.64 19.86 5.97
CA LYS A 72 -11.91 19.90 7.43
C LYS A 72 -10.62 19.66 8.23
N LEU A 73 -9.85 18.64 7.86
CA LEU A 73 -8.57 18.32 8.51
C LEU A 73 -7.58 19.47 8.34
N TRP A 74 -7.42 20.00 7.13
CA TRP A 74 -6.52 21.12 6.87
C TRP A 74 -6.89 22.37 7.68
N GLN A 75 -8.18 22.76 7.69
CA GLN A 75 -8.66 23.90 8.47
C GLN A 75 -8.35 23.74 9.97
N ARG A 76 -8.54 22.54 10.52
CA ARG A 76 -8.17 22.22 11.89
C ARG A 76 -6.67 22.42 12.11
N LEU A 77 -5.82 21.78 11.31
CA LEU A 77 -4.36 21.87 11.43
C LEU A 77 -3.85 23.31 11.30
N GLN A 78 -4.44 24.09 10.38
CA GLN A 78 -4.12 25.51 10.22
C GLN A 78 -4.49 26.31 11.48
N SER A 79 -5.67 26.06 12.06
CA SER A 79 -6.12 26.72 13.29
C SER A 79 -5.22 26.38 14.48
N GLU A 80 -4.77 25.13 14.57
CA GLU A 80 -3.85 24.64 15.60
C GLU A 80 -2.47 25.27 15.44
N TRP A 81 -1.93 25.29 14.22
CA TRP A 81 -0.65 25.90 13.89
C TRP A 81 -0.67 27.41 14.20
N LYS A 82 -1.71 28.14 13.78
CA LYS A 82 -1.87 29.57 14.10
C LYS A 82 -1.95 29.81 15.60
N ALA A 83 -2.64 28.93 16.34
CA ALA A 83 -2.74 29.05 17.80
C ALA A 83 -1.38 28.83 18.47
N ALA A 84 -0.60 27.84 18.01
CA ALA A 84 0.76 27.59 18.50
C ALA A 84 1.72 28.75 18.21
N HIS A 85 1.55 29.42 17.06
CA HIS A 85 2.42 30.50 16.60
C HIS A 85 1.95 31.92 16.98
N LYS A 86 0.81 32.07 17.67
CA LYS A 86 0.22 33.39 17.99
C LYS A 86 0.91 34.14 19.14
N HIS A 87 1.94 33.57 19.78
CA HIS A 87 2.58 34.19 20.94
C HIS A 87 4.11 34.29 20.79
N LYS A 88 4.58 35.44 20.29
CA LYS A 88 5.99 35.87 20.36
C LYS A 88 6.28 36.87 21.51
N ASP A 89 5.27 37.25 22.30
CA ASP A 89 5.42 38.23 23.38
C ASP A 89 5.32 37.58 24.76
N GLY A 90 6.43 37.01 25.23
CA GLY A 90 6.86 37.01 26.64
C GLY A 90 6.13 36.15 27.68
N GLU A 91 4.94 35.61 27.45
CA GLU A 91 4.21 34.80 28.46
C GLU A 91 4.35 33.28 28.20
N PRO A 92 4.51 32.46 29.26
CA PRO A 92 4.67 31.01 29.11
C PRO A 92 3.38 30.38 28.59
N VAL A 93 3.51 29.70 27.45
CA VAL A 93 2.44 28.94 26.79
C VAL A 93 1.94 27.85 27.74
N PRO A 94 0.64 27.74 28.04
CA PRO A 94 0.09 26.54 28.64
C PRO A 94 0.32 25.42 27.63
N THR A 95 1.10 24.40 28.01
CA THR A 95 1.39 23.19 27.22
C THR A 95 0.09 22.49 26.84
N LYS A 96 -0.58 22.93 25.78
CA LYS A 96 -1.71 22.22 25.18
C LYS A 96 -1.15 21.03 24.44
N LYS A 97 -1.76 19.86 24.67
CA LYS A 97 -1.35 18.54 24.20
C LYS A 97 -0.85 18.64 22.76
N SER A 98 0.43 18.40 22.52
CA SER A 98 0.90 18.13 21.16
C SER A 98 0.08 16.95 20.63
N HIS A 99 -0.64 17.19 19.55
CA HIS A 99 -1.53 16.20 18.98
C HIS A 99 -0.70 15.13 18.28
N LYS A 100 -1.07 13.89 18.57
CA LYS A 100 -0.41 12.68 18.06
C LYS A 100 -0.97 12.39 16.68
N GLU A 101 -0.58 13.20 15.70
CA GLU A 101 -1.06 13.09 14.32
C GLU A 101 -0.55 11.80 13.65
N ARG A 102 -1.38 11.21 12.78
CA ARG A 102 -1.01 10.05 11.97
C ARG A 102 -0.95 10.42 10.49
N VAL A 103 -0.03 9.77 9.78
CA VAL A 103 0.16 9.92 8.34
C VAL A 103 0.00 8.56 7.66
N ILE A 104 -0.73 8.52 6.55
CA ILE A 104 -0.88 7.32 5.73
C ILE A 104 0.04 7.43 4.51
N LEU A 105 1.02 6.53 4.39
CA LEU A 105 1.73 6.29 3.13
C LEU A 105 0.81 5.46 2.22
N TYR A 106 0.37 6.01 1.09
CA TYR A 106 -0.52 5.33 0.16
C TYR A 106 0.22 4.85 -1.09
N LEU A 107 0.06 3.57 -1.41
CA LEU A 107 0.62 2.90 -2.58
C LEU A 107 -0.53 2.50 -3.50
N HIS A 108 -0.60 3.11 -4.68
CA HIS A 108 -1.73 2.94 -5.59
C HIS A 108 -1.76 1.56 -6.28
N GLY A 109 -2.95 1.07 -6.62
CA GLY A 109 -3.13 -0.10 -7.48
C GLY A 109 -2.85 0.17 -8.95
N GLY A 110 -3.14 -0.81 -9.80
CA GLY A 110 -2.80 -0.75 -11.24
C GLY A 110 -1.82 -1.82 -11.70
N ALA A 111 -1.85 -2.99 -11.05
CA ALA A 111 -1.09 -4.18 -11.45
C ALA A 111 0.42 -3.95 -11.62
N TYR A 112 0.99 -2.97 -10.88
CA TYR A 112 2.37 -2.47 -10.97
C TYR A 112 2.78 -1.82 -12.30
N TYR A 113 1.87 -1.66 -13.26
CA TYR A 113 2.21 -1.14 -14.59
C TYR A 113 1.33 0.00 -15.10
N VAL A 114 0.23 0.36 -14.43
CA VAL A 114 -0.61 1.53 -14.76
C VAL A 114 -0.94 2.38 -13.52
N PHE A 115 -1.63 3.51 -13.75
CA PHE A 115 -2.10 4.48 -12.76
C PHE A 115 -1.00 5.31 -12.09
N SER A 116 -1.43 6.18 -11.17
CA SER A 116 -0.62 7.15 -10.43
C SER A 116 -1.37 7.62 -9.18
N ALA A 117 -0.69 8.36 -8.30
CA ALA A 117 -1.30 9.04 -7.16
C ALA A 117 -2.52 9.88 -7.56
N ALA A 118 -2.42 10.61 -8.68
CA ALA A 118 -3.51 11.47 -9.17
C ALA A 118 -4.77 10.68 -9.58
N THR A 119 -4.61 9.51 -10.19
CA THR A 119 -5.75 8.66 -10.58
C THR A 119 -6.47 8.02 -9.38
N HIS A 120 -5.80 7.96 -8.22
CA HIS A 120 -6.33 7.33 -7.00
C HIS A 120 -6.94 8.32 -6.02
N ARG A 121 -7.08 9.60 -6.40
CA ARG A 121 -7.70 10.63 -5.56
C ARG A 121 -9.14 10.31 -5.16
N GLY A 122 -9.87 9.53 -5.97
CA GLY A 122 -11.19 9.00 -5.61
C GLY A 122 -11.18 8.11 -4.37
N ILE A 123 -10.04 7.51 -4.02
CA ILE A 123 -9.85 6.72 -2.79
C ILE A 123 -9.13 7.53 -1.71
N THR A 124 -8.05 8.24 -2.07
CA THR A 124 -7.20 8.93 -1.08
C THR A 124 -7.87 10.14 -0.44
N ILE A 125 -8.78 10.83 -1.14
CA ILE A 125 -9.57 11.93 -0.57
C ILE A 125 -10.55 11.42 0.49
N PRO A 126 -11.45 10.46 0.19
CA PRO A 126 -12.30 9.87 1.23
C PRO A 126 -11.48 9.26 2.36
N LEU A 127 -10.38 8.56 2.07
CA LEU A 127 -9.53 7.99 3.11
C LEU A 127 -9.00 9.08 4.07
N SER A 128 -8.50 10.21 3.54
CA SER A 128 -8.07 11.34 4.37
C SER A 128 -9.23 11.92 5.19
N LYS A 129 -10.42 12.06 4.59
CA LYS A 129 -11.63 12.60 5.23
C LYS A 129 -12.11 11.73 6.39
N PHE A 130 -12.27 10.42 6.15
CA PHE A 130 -12.82 9.49 7.13
C PHE A 130 -11.82 9.14 8.23
N ALA A 131 -10.56 8.86 7.86
CA ALA A 131 -9.52 8.55 8.84
C ALA A 131 -9.06 9.77 9.64
N ASP A 132 -9.34 10.99 9.16
CA ASP A 132 -8.89 12.25 9.76
C ASP A 132 -7.36 12.33 9.84
N THR A 133 -6.70 11.91 8.75
CA THR A 133 -5.24 11.80 8.60
C THR A 133 -4.76 12.37 7.27
N ARG A 134 -3.53 12.89 7.25
CA ARG A 134 -2.84 13.24 5.99
C ARG A 134 -2.49 11.96 5.23
N VAL A 135 -2.68 11.98 3.91
CA VAL A 135 -2.30 10.87 3.02
C VAL A 135 -1.16 11.31 2.12
N PHE A 136 -0.05 10.57 2.13
CA PHE A 136 1.10 10.74 1.26
C PHE A 136 1.06 9.66 0.18
N ALA A 137 0.52 9.98 -0.99
CA ALA A 137 0.37 9.05 -2.11
C ALA A 137 1.58 9.13 -3.04
N VAL A 138 2.20 8.00 -3.39
CA VAL A 138 3.48 7.97 -4.11
C VAL A 138 3.32 7.42 -5.52
N ASP A 139 3.91 8.09 -6.50
CA ASP A 139 4.07 7.58 -7.87
C ASP A 139 5.30 6.67 -7.94
N TYR A 140 5.17 5.44 -7.44
CA TYR A 140 6.25 4.45 -7.56
C TYR A 140 6.47 4.09 -9.03
N ARG A 141 7.71 3.75 -9.41
CA ARG A 141 8.01 3.45 -10.81
C ARG A 141 7.32 2.18 -11.26
N LEU A 142 6.77 2.25 -12.46
CA LEU A 142 5.94 1.21 -13.05
C LEU A 142 6.76 0.26 -13.94
N SER A 143 6.28 -0.98 -14.04
CA SER A 143 6.75 -1.97 -15.00
C SER A 143 6.16 -1.74 -16.39
N PRO A 144 6.79 -2.17 -17.49
CA PRO A 144 8.01 -2.97 -17.56
C PRO A 144 9.31 -2.15 -17.46
N GLU A 145 9.26 -0.82 -17.42
CA GLU A 145 10.43 0.05 -17.35
C GLU A 145 11.20 -0.16 -16.04
N THR A 146 10.48 -0.30 -14.94
CA THR A 146 11.03 -0.66 -13.64
C THR A 146 10.34 -1.92 -13.12
N ARG A 147 11.06 -3.04 -13.22
CA ARG A 147 10.61 -4.37 -12.78
C ARG A 147 10.87 -4.61 -11.31
N PHE A 148 10.28 -5.66 -10.75
CA PHE A 148 10.58 -6.13 -9.39
C PHE A 148 12.11 -6.29 -9.17
N PRO A 149 12.68 -5.80 -8.05
CA PRO A 149 12.05 -5.20 -6.87
C PRO A 149 11.95 -3.66 -6.89
N GLY A 150 11.94 -3.03 -8.07
CA GLY A 150 12.07 -1.58 -8.20
C GLY A 150 10.91 -0.75 -7.62
N SER A 151 9.65 -1.23 -7.68
CA SER A 151 8.53 -0.57 -7.00
C SER A 151 8.64 -0.67 -5.48
N LEU A 152 9.13 -1.79 -4.95
CA LEU A 152 9.40 -1.97 -3.52
C LEU A 152 10.54 -1.05 -3.05
N HIS A 153 11.54 -0.83 -3.89
CA HIS A 153 12.58 0.17 -3.62
C HIS A 153 12.01 1.58 -3.45
N ASP A 154 11.04 1.95 -4.28
CA ASP A 154 10.40 3.27 -4.21
C ASP A 154 9.48 3.39 -3.00
N ALA A 155 8.72 2.34 -2.67
CA ALA A 155 7.91 2.27 -1.46
C ALA A 155 8.77 2.40 -0.19
N ALA A 156 9.92 1.72 -0.13
CA ALA A 156 10.86 1.85 0.97
C ALA A 156 11.47 3.27 1.02
N SER A 157 11.83 3.84 -0.13
CA SER A 157 12.36 5.21 -0.22
C SER A 157 11.36 6.25 0.31
N ALA A 158 10.07 6.09 -0.01
CA ALA A 158 9.00 6.94 0.50
C ALA A 158 8.78 6.75 2.02
N TYR A 159 8.78 5.52 2.52
CA TYR A 159 8.68 5.26 3.95
C TYR A 159 9.82 5.93 4.72
N PHE A 160 11.07 5.77 4.27
CA PHE A 160 12.21 6.44 4.90
C PHE A 160 12.22 7.96 4.71
N ARG A 161 11.62 8.51 3.64
CA ARG A 161 11.38 9.96 3.54
C ARG A 161 10.50 10.43 4.69
N LEU A 162 9.40 9.73 4.99
CA LEU A 162 8.51 10.09 6.10
C LEU A 162 9.25 10.03 7.45
N ILE A 163 9.93 8.92 7.74
CA ILE A 163 10.47 8.71 9.10
C ILE A 163 11.86 9.30 9.35
N GLU A 164 12.71 9.42 8.32
CA GLU A 164 14.09 9.91 8.49
C GLU A 164 14.25 11.35 8.02
N ASP A 165 13.62 11.74 6.92
CA ASP A 165 13.81 13.09 6.38
C ASP A 165 12.75 14.07 6.92
N LEU A 166 11.48 13.65 7.03
CA LEU A 166 10.41 14.42 7.66
C LEU A 166 10.28 14.15 9.16
N HIS A 167 11.10 13.25 9.71
CA HIS A 167 11.17 12.93 11.14
C HIS A 167 9.82 12.53 11.77
N ILE A 168 8.90 11.97 10.98
CA ILE A 168 7.63 11.46 11.49
C ILE A 168 7.90 10.15 12.27
N PRO A 169 7.47 10.03 13.52
CA PRO A 169 7.67 8.79 14.28
C PRO A 169 7.08 7.58 13.55
N PRO A 170 7.77 6.43 13.45
CA PRO A 170 7.24 5.23 12.78
C PRO A 170 5.86 4.78 13.29
N GLU A 171 5.60 4.93 14.59
CA GLU A 171 4.30 4.66 15.22
C GLU A 171 3.18 5.65 14.87
N ASN A 172 3.50 6.71 14.13
CA ASN A 172 2.53 7.65 13.57
C ASN A 172 2.22 7.32 12.09
N VAL A 173 2.99 6.43 11.46
CA VAL A 173 2.83 6.10 10.04
C VAL A 173 1.97 4.85 9.89
N LEU A 174 0.94 4.90 9.05
CA LEU A 174 0.28 3.72 8.49
C LEU A 174 0.71 3.55 7.04
N VAL A 175 0.65 2.32 6.54
CA VAL A 175 0.77 2.06 5.09
C VAL A 175 -0.58 1.59 4.57
N ALA A 176 -1.04 2.18 3.47
CA ALA A 176 -2.26 1.78 2.81
C ALA A 176 -2.03 1.52 1.34
N GLY A 177 -2.87 0.70 0.73
CA GLY A 177 -2.85 0.50 -0.71
C GLY A 177 -3.94 -0.43 -1.20
N ASP A 178 -4.24 -0.31 -2.47
CA ASP A 178 -5.25 -1.12 -3.14
C ASP A 178 -4.63 -2.07 -4.19
N SER A 179 -5.21 -3.25 -4.41
CA SER A 179 -4.75 -4.16 -5.46
C SER A 179 -3.24 -4.44 -5.38
N ALA A 180 -2.49 -4.21 -6.46
CA ALA A 180 -1.04 -4.29 -6.48
C ALA A 180 -0.36 -3.39 -5.43
N GLY A 181 -0.92 -2.21 -5.15
CA GLY A 181 -0.45 -1.32 -4.10
C GLY A 181 -0.67 -1.88 -2.69
N GLY A 182 -1.75 -2.64 -2.48
CA GLY A 182 -1.99 -3.40 -1.25
C GLY A 182 -0.97 -4.55 -1.08
N GLY A 183 -0.68 -5.27 -2.16
CA GLY A 183 0.44 -6.22 -2.21
C GLY A 183 1.80 -5.57 -1.90
N LEU A 184 2.05 -4.40 -2.49
CA LEU A 184 3.26 -3.62 -2.27
C LEU A 184 3.40 -3.12 -0.83
N ALA A 185 2.29 -2.69 -0.21
CA ALA A 185 2.24 -2.27 1.19
C ALA A 185 2.62 -3.43 2.12
N LEU A 186 2.10 -4.62 1.86
CA LEU A 186 2.43 -5.82 2.61
C LEU A 186 3.89 -6.25 2.38
N ALA A 187 4.37 -6.21 1.14
CA ALA A 187 5.77 -6.48 0.81
C ALA A 187 6.73 -5.49 1.50
N LEU A 188 6.35 -4.20 1.57
CA LEU A 188 7.11 -3.18 2.30
C LEU A 188 7.21 -3.52 3.79
N MET A 189 6.11 -3.85 4.46
CA MET A 189 6.14 -4.21 5.87
C MET A 189 6.97 -5.47 6.13
N MET A 190 6.86 -6.49 5.27
CA MET A 190 7.71 -7.69 5.35
C MET A 190 9.18 -7.33 5.17
N TYR A 191 9.51 -6.52 4.17
CA TYR A 191 10.89 -6.07 3.93
C TYR A 191 11.45 -5.30 5.14
N LEU A 192 10.68 -4.39 5.72
CA LEU A 192 11.09 -3.61 6.89
C LEU A 192 11.38 -4.54 8.07
N ARG A 193 10.47 -5.47 8.37
CA ARG A 193 10.64 -6.47 9.44
C ARG A 193 11.87 -7.35 9.21
N ASP A 194 11.96 -7.98 8.05
CA ASP A 194 12.99 -8.98 7.72
C ASP A 194 14.40 -8.38 7.70
N ASN A 195 14.48 -7.05 7.64
CA ASN A 195 15.73 -6.31 7.65
C ASN A 195 15.85 -5.41 8.88
N ASP A 196 15.13 -5.65 9.98
CA ASP A 196 15.25 -4.94 11.25
C ASP A 196 15.14 -3.39 11.12
N TYR A 197 14.24 -2.91 10.27
CA TYR A 197 13.86 -1.50 10.21
C TYR A 197 12.64 -1.23 11.10
N PRO A 198 12.44 0.02 11.56
CA PRO A 198 11.20 0.39 12.24
C PRO A 198 9.99 0.07 11.37
N LEU A 199 8.96 -0.51 11.99
CA LEU A 199 7.69 -0.83 11.33
C LEU A 199 6.70 0.33 11.46
N PRO A 200 5.79 0.50 10.48
CA PRO A 200 4.64 1.38 10.63
C PRO A 200 3.71 0.87 11.75
N ALA A 201 2.82 1.74 12.21
CA ALA A 201 1.82 1.44 13.22
C ALA A 201 0.83 0.35 12.81
N GLY A 202 0.49 0.28 11.52
CA GLY A 202 -0.50 -0.65 10.97
C GLY A 202 -0.69 -0.48 9.47
N ALA A 203 -1.60 -1.27 8.89
CA ALA A 203 -1.93 -1.20 7.47
C ALA A 203 -3.43 -1.22 7.16
N ILE A 204 -3.79 -0.60 6.03
CA ILE A 204 -5.12 -0.66 5.42
C ILE A 204 -4.96 -1.21 4.01
N LEU A 205 -5.46 -2.42 3.77
CA LEU A 205 -5.29 -3.15 2.52
C LEU A 205 -6.66 -3.31 1.84
N MET A 206 -6.82 -2.74 0.65
CA MET A 206 -8.06 -2.76 -0.13
C MET A 206 -7.92 -3.69 -1.34
N SER A 207 -8.65 -4.79 -1.38
CA SER A 207 -8.54 -5.82 -2.43
C SER A 207 -7.08 -6.20 -2.77
N PRO A 208 -6.19 -6.50 -1.79
CA PRO A 208 -4.76 -6.60 -2.05
C PRO A 208 -4.41 -7.80 -2.93
N TRP A 209 -3.63 -7.57 -4.00
CA TRP A 209 -3.11 -8.64 -4.86
C TRP A 209 -1.83 -9.22 -4.28
N VAL A 210 -1.89 -10.45 -3.79
CA VAL A 210 -0.85 -11.06 -2.95
C VAL A 210 -0.30 -12.39 -3.46
N ASP A 211 -0.92 -12.95 -4.51
CA ASP A 211 -0.51 -14.15 -5.21
C ASP A 211 -0.40 -13.91 -6.73
N LEU A 212 0.82 -13.69 -7.22
CA LEU A 212 1.08 -13.55 -8.67
C LEU A 212 0.94 -14.86 -9.44
N THR A 213 0.81 -16.02 -8.77
CA THR A 213 0.59 -17.31 -9.43
C THR A 213 -0.86 -17.48 -9.92
N ARG A 214 -1.78 -16.64 -9.44
CA ARG A 214 -3.23 -16.73 -9.73
C ARG A 214 -3.81 -18.11 -9.40
N SER A 215 -3.43 -18.68 -8.25
CA SER A 215 -3.68 -20.09 -7.94
C SER A 215 -5.01 -20.39 -7.24
N CYS A 216 -5.72 -19.36 -6.78
CA CYS A 216 -6.95 -19.50 -6.01
C CYS A 216 -8.21 -19.66 -6.90
N ASP A 217 -9.26 -20.32 -6.39
CA ASP A 217 -10.47 -20.67 -7.17
C ASP A 217 -11.27 -19.43 -7.61
N SER A 218 -11.28 -18.36 -6.80
CA SER A 218 -11.93 -17.09 -7.14
C SER A 218 -11.45 -16.48 -8.46
N TRP A 219 -10.22 -16.77 -8.91
CA TRP A 219 -9.76 -16.35 -10.24
C TRP A 219 -10.63 -16.92 -11.35
N ASP A 220 -11.12 -18.15 -11.22
CA ASP A 220 -12.02 -18.78 -12.19
C ASP A 220 -13.50 -18.54 -11.85
N SER A 221 -13.88 -18.67 -10.57
CA SER A 221 -15.29 -18.62 -10.16
C SER A 221 -15.90 -17.23 -10.24
N ASN A 222 -15.09 -16.19 -9.99
CA ASN A 222 -15.52 -14.80 -10.01
C ASN A 222 -15.15 -14.05 -11.30
N GLU A 223 -14.43 -14.69 -12.23
CA GLU A 223 -14.16 -14.14 -13.56
C GLU A 223 -15.42 -13.59 -14.25
N PRO A 224 -16.61 -14.23 -14.17
CA PRO A 224 -17.85 -13.72 -14.72
C PRO A 224 -18.36 -12.39 -14.12
N TYR A 225 -17.97 -12.04 -12.90
CA TYR A 225 -18.56 -10.95 -12.14
C TYR A 225 -17.62 -9.75 -11.99
N ASP A 226 -16.30 -9.99 -12.01
CA ASP A 226 -15.32 -8.95 -11.75
C ASP A 226 -14.93 -8.11 -12.98
N VAL A 227 -14.33 -6.95 -12.73
CA VAL A 227 -13.77 -6.04 -13.73
C VAL A 227 -12.36 -6.41 -14.18
N ILE A 228 -11.65 -7.22 -13.39
CA ILE A 228 -10.31 -7.71 -13.70
C ILE A 228 -10.39 -8.82 -14.74
N SER A 229 -9.63 -8.65 -15.83
CA SER A 229 -9.50 -9.68 -16.87
C SER A 229 -8.26 -10.53 -16.64
N ILE A 230 -8.40 -11.84 -16.88
CA ILE A 230 -7.26 -12.76 -16.96
C ILE A 230 -6.61 -12.61 -18.35
N PRO A 231 -5.33 -12.24 -18.45
CA PRO A 231 -4.61 -12.20 -19.72
C PRO A 231 -4.55 -13.59 -20.36
N GLU A 232 -4.58 -13.64 -21.70
CA GLU A 232 -4.35 -14.90 -22.40
C GLU A 232 -2.88 -15.34 -22.26
N PRO A 233 -2.57 -16.65 -22.24
CA PRO A 233 -1.18 -17.11 -22.20
C PRO A 233 -0.34 -16.53 -23.33
N GLY A 234 0.74 -15.83 -22.97
CA GLY A 234 1.65 -15.19 -23.93
C GLY A 234 1.28 -13.75 -24.31
N ASP A 235 0.27 -13.15 -23.67
CA ASP A 235 -0.06 -11.74 -23.83
C ASP A 235 1.13 -10.84 -23.39
N HIS A 236 1.55 -9.92 -24.25
CA HIS A 236 2.62 -8.97 -23.94
C HIS A 236 2.24 -7.94 -22.87
N LEU A 237 0.95 -7.83 -22.56
CA LEU A 237 0.40 -7.02 -21.47
C LEU A 237 0.08 -7.83 -20.21
N ASP A 238 0.52 -9.09 -20.09
CA ASP A 238 0.35 -9.81 -18.82
C ASP A 238 1.10 -9.06 -17.70
N PRO A 239 0.38 -8.57 -16.66
CA PRO A 239 1.00 -7.81 -15.56
C PRO A 239 2.15 -8.54 -14.89
N VAL A 240 2.03 -9.86 -14.69
CA VAL A 240 3.03 -10.66 -14.01
C VAL A 240 4.29 -10.75 -14.86
N ALA A 241 4.12 -10.93 -16.18
CA ALA A 241 5.23 -10.92 -17.13
C ALA A 241 5.87 -9.53 -17.24
N CYS A 242 5.09 -8.45 -17.27
CA CYS A 242 5.62 -7.09 -17.25
C CYS A 242 6.40 -6.81 -15.96
N TYR A 243 5.85 -7.22 -14.80
CA TYR A 243 6.39 -6.94 -13.47
C TYR A 243 7.67 -7.71 -13.15
N LEU A 244 7.68 -9.02 -13.43
CA LEU A 244 8.81 -9.90 -13.10
C LEU A 244 9.80 -10.07 -14.25
N GLY A 245 9.35 -9.85 -15.49
CA GLY A 245 10.18 -9.93 -16.70
C GLY A 245 10.90 -11.27 -16.86
N PRO A 246 12.17 -11.26 -17.31
CA PRO A 246 12.96 -12.48 -17.53
C PRO A 246 13.20 -13.32 -16.27
N HIS A 247 12.90 -12.79 -15.08
CA HIS A 247 13.10 -13.47 -13.80
C HIS A 247 11.78 -14.00 -13.21
N LEU A 248 10.72 -14.10 -14.02
CA LEU A 248 9.41 -14.59 -13.60
C LEU A 248 9.52 -15.90 -12.82
N GLU A 249 10.16 -16.93 -13.36
CA GLU A 249 10.27 -18.24 -12.69
C GLU A 249 10.96 -18.16 -11.32
N ARG A 250 11.88 -17.20 -11.15
CA ARG A 250 12.61 -16.99 -9.89
C ARG A 250 11.76 -16.25 -8.86
N TYR A 251 10.96 -15.29 -9.29
CA TYR A 251 10.30 -14.34 -8.39
C TYR A 251 8.80 -14.54 -8.22
N LEU A 252 8.18 -15.44 -9.00
CA LEU A 252 6.73 -15.65 -8.98
C LEU A 252 6.17 -15.94 -7.57
N THR A 253 6.90 -16.70 -6.76
CA THR A 253 6.53 -17.04 -5.37
C THR A 253 7.43 -16.36 -4.34
N HIS A 254 8.25 -15.38 -4.76
CA HIS A 254 9.12 -14.67 -3.84
C HIS A 254 8.25 -13.84 -2.87
N PRO A 255 8.47 -13.88 -1.53
CA PRO A 255 7.61 -13.21 -0.55
C PRO A 255 7.39 -11.71 -0.79
N TYR A 256 8.38 -11.00 -1.34
CA TYR A 256 8.22 -9.57 -1.65
C TYR A 256 7.52 -9.27 -2.99
N ALA A 257 7.26 -10.28 -3.83
CA ALA A 257 6.51 -10.15 -5.07
C ALA A 257 5.10 -10.74 -4.93
N SER A 258 5.00 -11.88 -4.25
CA SER A 258 3.76 -12.55 -3.86
C SER A 258 3.74 -12.73 -2.33
N PRO A 259 3.34 -11.69 -1.58
CA PRO A 259 3.31 -11.71 -0.11
C PRO A 259 2.55 -12.86 0.53
N LEU A 260 1.60 -13.48 -0.17
CA LEU A 260 0.89 -14.65 0.34
C LEU A 260 1.85 -15.78 0.75
N PHE A 261 3.01 -15.91 0.10
CA PHE A 261 4.00 -16.96 0.40
C PHE A 261 5.01 -16.57 1.49
N GLY A 262 4.92 -15.37 2.05
CA GLY A 262 5.81 -14.88 3.11
C GLY A 262 5.45 -15.38 4.52
N ASP A 263 6.32 -15.04 5.47
CA ASP A 263 6.03 -15.09 6.90
C ASP A 263 5.30 -13.82 7.32
N PHE A 264 4.27 -13.93 8.16
CA PHE A 264 3.47 -12.83 8.68
C PHE A 264 3.80 -12.48 10.14
N LYS A 265 4.58 -13.30 10.83
CA LYS A 265 4.90 -13.09 12.24
C LYS A 265 5.54 -11.73 12.45
N GLY A 266 5.10 -11.02 13.49
CA GLY A 266 5.67 -9.71 13.86
C GLY A 266 5.30 -8.56 12.92
N LEU A 267 4.40 -8.75 11.96
CA LEU A 267 3.81 -7.65 11.20
C LEU A 267 2.82 -6.85 12.07
N PRO A 268 2.63 -5.55 11.77
CA PRO A 268 1.72 -4.71 12.54
C PRO A 268 0.25 -5.04 12.25
N PRO A 269 -0.69 -4.55 13.09
CA PRO A 269 -2.13 -4.72 12.88
C PRO A 269 -2.59 -4.27 11.48
N MET A 270 -3.55 -4.98 10.90
CA MET A 270 -4.04 -4.68 9.55
C MET A 270 -5.56 -4.76 9.44
N LEU A 271 -6.13 -3.77 8.74
CA LEU A 271 -7.45 -3.82 8.13
C LEU A 271 -7.30 -4.38 6.71
N ILE A 272 -8.10 -5.40 6.38
CA ILE A 272 -8.10 -6.05 5.06
C ILE A 272 -9.53 -6.07 4.56
N GLN A 273 -9.79 -5.42 3.43
CA GLN A 273 -11.10 -5.34 2.79
C GLN A 273 -11.09 -6.06 1.45
N ALA A 274 -12.13 -6.83 1.15
CA ALA A 274 -12.32 -7.50 -0.14
C ALA A 274 -13.79 -7.44 -0.56
N GLY A 275 -14.04 -7.41 -1.87
CA GLY A 275 -15.35 -7.71 -2.42
C GLY A 275 -15.57 -9.23 -2.58
N ASP A 276 -16.79 -9.70 -2.39
CA ASP A 276 -17.13 -11.12 -2.59
C ASP A 276 -17.17 -11.52 -4.07
N ALA A 277 -17.44 -10.56 -4.97
CA ALA A 277 -17.51 -10.78 -6.41
C ALA A 277 -16.18 -10.52 -7.15
N GLU A 278 -15.06 -10.33 -6.43
CA GLU A 278 -13.75 -10.06 -7.02
C GLU A 278 -12.90 -11.33 -7.21
N VAL A 279 -12.03 -11.35 -8.22
CA VAL A 279 -11.16 -12.51 -8.52
C VAL A 279 -10.10 -12.76 -7.44
N LEU A 280 -9.74 -11.75 -6.67
CA LEU A 280 -8.74 -11.82 -5.60
C LEU A 280 -9.32 -12.28 -4.24
N ARG A 281 -10.64 -12.49 -4.14
CA ARG A 281 -11.31 -12.77 -2.85
C ARG A 281 -10.62 -13.87 -2.04
N ASP A 282 -10.32 -15.01 -2.66
CA ASP A 282 -9.83 -16.18 -1.94
C ASP A 282 -8.39 -15.98 -1.44
N GLU A 283 -7.52 -15.34 -2.23
CA GLU A 283 -6.14 -15.05 -1.80
C GLU A 283 -6.09 -14.03 -0.66
N ILE A 284 -7.05 -13.09 -0.63
CA ILE A 284 -7.20 -12.11 0.46
C ILE A 284 -7.72 -12.80 1.72
N THR A 285 -8.68 -13.71 1.58
CA THR A 285 -9.20 -14.52 2.70
C THR A 285 -8.09 -15.41 3.28
N LEU A 286 -7.26 -16.03 2.44
CA LEU A 286 -6.09 -16.80 2.86
C LEU A 286 -5.05 -15.93 3.56
N LEU A 287 -4.78 -14.73 3.03
CA LEU A 287 -3.91 -13.75 3.66
C LEU A 287 -4.38 -13.43 5.09
N ALA A 288 -5.66 -13.08 5.25
CA ALA A 288 -6.24 -12.74 6.54
C ALA A 288 -6.09 -13.89 7.54
N HIS A 289 -6.33 -15.13 7.10
CA HIS A 289 -6.15 -16.32 7.90
C HIS A 289 -4.70 -16.53 8.33
N LYS A 290 -3.77 -16.53 7.37
CA LYS A 290 -2.34 -16.78 7.62
C LYS A 290 -1.75 -15.73 8.54
N ALA A 291 -2.11 -14.46 8.37
CA ALA A 291 -1.67 -13.39 9.24
C ALA A 291 -2.20 -13.56 10.68
N SER A 292 -3.48 -13.94 10.84
CA SER A 292 -4.08 -14.20 12.14
C SER A 292 -3.43 -15.39 12.85
N LEU A 293 -3.19 -16.49 12.14
CA LEU A 293 -2.45 -17.65 12.68
C LEU A 293 -1.01 -17.31 13.08
N ALA A 294 -0.39 -16.34 12.43
CA ALA A 294 0.93 -15.84 12.80
C ALA A 294 0.92 -14.88 14.01
N GLY A 295 -0.25 -14.63 14.60
CA GLY A 295 -0.44 -13.76 15.76
C GLY A 295 -0.59 -12.28 15.42
N VAL A 296 -0.82 -11.93 14.15
CA VAL A 296 -1.10 -10.55 13.74
C VAL A 296 -2.55 -10.19 14.07
N GLN A 297 -2.78 -8.95 14.50
CA GLN A 297 -4.13 -8.43 14.68
C GLN A 297 -4.74 -8.06 13.33
N VAL A 298 -5.67 -8.88 12.87
CA VAL A 298 -6.32 -8.71 11.56
C VAL A 298 -7.80 -8.41 11.76
N HIS A 299 -8.24 -7.32 11.14
CA HIS A 299 -9.66 -7.04 10.89
C HIS A 299 -9.93 -7.31 9.42
N HIS A 300 -10.65 -8.39 9.12
CA HIS A 300 -10.97 -8.77 7.74
C HIS A 300 -12.43 -8.45 7.43
N GLU A 301 -12.68 -7.84 6.29
CA GLU A 301 -14.01 -7.43 5.85
C GLU A 301 -14.30 -7.92 4.44
N LEU A 302 -15.42 -8.61 4.29
CA LEU A 302 -15.92 -9.08 3.01
C LEU A 302 -17.23 -8.38 2.68
N TYR A 303 -17.28 -7.71 1.53
CA TYR A 303 -18.43 -6.94 1.07
C TYR A 303 -19.20 -7.74 0.02
N GLU A 304 -20.45 -8.11 0.33
CA GLU A 304 -21.30 -8.91 -0.57
C GLU A 304 -21.51 -8.18 -1.91
N ASP A 305 -21.48 -8.93 -3.02
CA ASP A 305 -21.63 -8.44 -4.41
C ASP A 305 -20.62 -7.36 -4.87
N ALA A 306 -19.68 -6.95 -4.02
CA ALA A 306 -18.69 -5.96 -4.36
C ALA A 306 -17.59 -6.55 -5.26
N ILE A 307 -17.18 -5.76 -6.26
CA ILE A 307 -16.12 -6.10 -7.23
C ILE A 307 -14.75 -5.59 -6.78
N HIS A 308 -13.70 -5.89 -7.56
CA HIS A 308 -12.33 -5.47 -7.27
C HIS A 308 -12.20 -3.96 -7.07
N VAL A 309 -11.62 -3.55 -5.93
CA VAL A 309 -11.44 -2.15 -5.51
C VAL A 309 -12.75 -1.36 -5.59
N PHE A 310 -13.80 -1.91 -5.01
CA PHE A 310 -15.13 -1.28 -4.99
C PHE A 310 -15.11 0.12 -4.34
N GLN A 311 -14.12 0.41 -3.49
CA GLN A 311 -13.89 1.71 -2.85
C GLN A 311 -13.69 2.85 -3.86
N ALA A 312 -13.27 2.55 -5.09
CA ALA A 312 -13.13 3.53 -6.16
C ALA A 312 -14.48 4.03 -6.73
N PHE A 313 -15.60 3.40 -6.36
CA PHE A 313 -16.93 3.72 -6.87
C PHE A 313 -17.78 4.39 -5.78
N PRO A 314 -17.74 5.74 -5.66
CA PRO A 314 -18.36 6.46 -4.55
C PRO A 314 -19.90 6.37 -4.52
N PHE A 315 -20.53 5.86 -5.57
CA PHE A 315 -21.98 5.63 -5.65
C PHE A 315 -22.42 4.29 -5.05
N LEU A 316 -21.48 3.46 -4.57
CA LEU A 316 -21.79 2.21 -3.88
C LEU A 316 -21.85 2.45 -2.36
N ASP A 317 -22.94 2.05 -1.71
CA ASP A 317 -23.05 2.06 -0.25
C ASP A 317 -21.88 1.29 0.40
N ALA A 318 -21.48 0.18 -0.20
CA ALA A 318 -20.32 -0.61 0.24
C ALA A 318 -19.05 0.24 0.34
N ALA A 319 -18.80 1.14 -0.63
CA ALA A 319 -17.63 2.02 -0.61
C ALA A 319 -17.68 2.99 0.58
N HIS A 320 -18.85 3.54 0.88
CA HIS A 320 -19.05 4.39 2.07
C HIS A 320 -18.74 3.62 3.36
N GLU A 321 -19.33 2.43 3.53
CA GLU A 321 -19.11 1.58 4.70
C GLU A 321 -17.64 1.18 4.85
N ALA A 322 -16.94 0.92 3.75
CA ALA A 322 -15.51 0.64 3.77
C ALA A 322 -14.67 1.81 4.30
N PHE A 323 -15.01 3.06 3.97
CA PHE A 323 -14.34 4.22 4.53
C PHE A 323 -14.74 4.51 5.99
N VAL A 324 -15.99 4.22 6.38
CA VAL A 324 -16.40 4.23 7.79
C VAL A 324 -15.58 3.21 8.59
N SER A 325 -15.37 2.00 8.06
CA SER A 325 -14.50 1.02 8.70
C SER A 325 -13.04 1.49 8.79
N CYS A 326 -12.51 2.16 7.75
CA CYS A 326 -11.19 2.79 7.82
C CYS A 326 -11.09 3.78 8.99
N ARG A 327 -12.11 4.63 9.19
CA ARG A 327 -12.21 5.54 10.35
C ARG A 327 -12.16 4.77 11.66
N MET A 328 -12.98 3.72 11.78
CA MET A 328 -13.05 2.89 12.99
C MET A 328 -11.72 2.19 13.29
N PHE A 329 -11.07 1.67 12.26
CA PHE A 329 -9.76 1.04 12.40
C PHE A 329 -8.73 2.04 12.92
N VAL A 330 -8.60 3.21 12.29
CA VAL A 330 -7.57 4.20 12.65
C VAL A 330 -7.83 4.85 14.01
N ARG A 331 -9.09 5.17 14.33
CA ARG A 331 -9.47 5.94 15.52
C ARG A 331 -9.75 5.09 16.75
N THR A 332 -10.19 3.84 16.57
CA THR A 332 -10.70 3.01 17.67
C THR A 332 -9.88 1.74 17.83
N ILE A 333 -9.72 0.94 16.78
CA ILE A 333 -9.06 -0.37 16.88
C ILE A 333 -7.56 -0.20 17.05
N LEU A 334 -6.90 0.50 16.12
CA LEU A 334 -5.46 0.65 16.09
C LEU A 334 -4.87 1.17 17.42
N PRO A 335 -5.44 2.19 18.09
CA PRO A 335 -4.97 2.61 19.41
C PRO A 335 -4.89 1.51 20.47
N GLN A 336 -5.73 0.48 20.37
CA GLN A 336 -5.82 -0.62 21.34
C GLN A 336 -4.83 -1.74 21.04
N VAL A 337 -4.43 -1.91 19.77
CA VAL A 337 -3.63 -3.05 19.30
C VAL A 337 -2.22 -2.68 18.83
N GLN A 338 -1.95 -1.40 18.57
CA GLN A 338 -0.63 -0.94 18.14
C GLN A 338 0.41 -1.14 19.25
N ALA A 339 1.64 -1.51 18.87
CA ALA A 339 2.71 -1.77 19.83
C ALA A 339 3.12 -0.51 20.62
N HIS A 340 3.05 0.65 19.98
CA HIS A 340 3.43 1.93 20.57
C HIS A 340 2.34 2.96 20.31
N SER A 341 1.99 3.74 21.32
CA SER A 341 1.12 4.90 21.14
C SER A 341 1.80 5.94 20.26
N PRO A 342 1.06 6.68 19.40
CA PRO A 342 1.71 7.64 18.52
C PRO A 342 2.33 8.75 19.36
N ARG A 343 3.37 9.39 18.84
CA ARG A 343 4.11 10.46 19.52
C ARG A 343 3.70 11.82 18.97
N SER A 344 4.01 12.85 19.73
CA SER A 344 4.03 14.22 19.23
C SER A 344 4.96 14.32 18.04
N ILE A 345 4.54 15.00 16.98
CA ILE A 345 5.46 15.40 15.90
C ILE A 345 6.29 16.58 16.43
N ASP A 346 7.58 16.60 16.11
CA ASP A 346 8.47 17.69 16.50
C ASP A 346 8.10 18.98 15.74
N SER A 347 8.30 20.16 16.33
CA SER A 347 7.97 21.44 15.68
C SER A 347 8.71 21.61 14.34
N ASP A 348 9.96 21.14 14.24
CA ASP A 348 10.72 21.24 12.99
C ASP A 348 10.11 20.35 11.88
N ALA A 349 9.57 19.18 12.27
CA ALA A 349 8.90 18.25 11.36
C ALA A 349 7.51 18.75 10.94
N GLU A 350 6.76 19.36 11.86
CA GLU A 350 5.50 20.05 11.58
C GLU A 350 5.72 21.19 10.58
N ASP A 351 6.75 22.01 10.78
CA ASP A 351 7.09 23.13 9.88
C ASP A 351 7.50 22.64 8.47
N GLU A 352 8.28 21.55 8.36
CA GLU A 352 8.66 21.00 7.06
C GLU A 352 7.44 20.44 6.30
N MET A 353 6.54 19.71 6.98
CA MET A 353 5.32 19.21 6.37
C MET A 353 4.39 20.35 5.94
N GLU A 354 4.17 21.35 6.79
CA GLU A 354 3.35 22.51 6.43
C GLU A 354 3.95 23.27 5.24
N TYR A 355 5.27 23.44 5.17
CA TYR A 355 5.93 24.06 4.01
C TYR A 355 5.73 23.25 2.72
N GLU A 356 5.81 21.91 2.80
CA GLU A 356 5.64 21.03 1.65
C GLU A 356 4.18 20.97 1.16
N MET A 357 3.22 21.17 2.08
CA MET A 357 1.79 21.00 1.81
C MET A 357 1.07 22.32 1.52
N ASP A 358 1.51 23.43 2.08
CA ASP A 358 0.89 24.75 1.93
C ASP A 358 1.78 25.68 1.08
N ASN A 359 1.91 25.32 -0.20
CA ASN A 359 2.66 26.09 -1.19
C ASN A 359 1.86 26.38 -2.46
N GLU A 360 2.43 27.17 -3.39
CA GLU A 360 1.78 27.62 -4.63
C GLU A 360 1.32 26.48 -5.57
N LYS A 361 1.84 25.25 -5.41
CA LYS A 361 1.43 24.09 -6.21
C LYS A 361 0.16 23.42 -5.68
N THR A 362 -0.28 23.78 -4.48
CA THR A 362 -1.47 23.22 -3.82
C THR A 362 -2.70 23.48 -4.66
N ARG A 363 -3.47 22.44 -4.91
CA ARG A 363 -4.75 22.51 -5.62
C ARG A 363 -5.87 22.20 -4.64
N VAL A 364 -6.85 23.10 -4.59
CA VAL A 364 -8.05 22.92 -3.78
C VAL A 364 -9.18 22.48 -4.69
N PHE A 365 -9.84 21.38 -4.33
CA PHE A 365 -11.00 20.88 -5.07
C PHE A 365 -12.28 21.33 -4.37
N GLY A 366 -13.08 22.14 -5.06
CA GLY A 366 -14.35 22.69 -4.55
C GLY A 366 -15.55 21.77 -4.78
N GLY A 367 -16.75 22.23 -4.40
CA GLY A 367 -18.05 21.54 -4.50
C GLY A 367 -18.34 20.82 -5.83
N ASP A 368 -17.80 21.33 -6.93
CA ASP A 368 -17.94 20.79 -8.29
C ASP A 368 -16.90 19.74 -8.67
N GLY A 369 -16.00 19.38 -7.75
CA GLY A 369 -14.91 18.43 -7.96
C GLY A 369 -13.80 18.91 -8.89
N MET A 370 -13.81 20.18 -9.26
CA MET A 370 -12.82 20.80 -10.14
C MET A 370 -11.80 21.60 -9.32
N PRO A 371 -10.54 21.72 -9.80
CA PRO A 371 -9.55 22.52 -9.11
C PRO A 371 -9.94 23.99 -9.16
N LYS A 372 -10.19 24.59 -8.00
CA LYS A 372 -10.33 26.03 -7.84
C LYS A 372 -8.93 26.67 -7.85
N ALA A 373 -8.73 27.66 -8.70
CA ALA A 373 -7.53 28.49 -8.67
C ALA A 373 -7.68 29.52 -7.54
N PHE A 374 -6.84 29.44 -6.51
CA PHE A 374 -6.81 30.42 -5.44
C PHE A 374 -5.63 31.37 -5.59
N ALA A 375 -5.92 32.67 -5.42
CA ALA A 375 -5.01 33.81 -5.41
C ALA A 375 -3.82 33.60 -4.48
N ASN A 376 -4.16 33.41 -3.20
CA ASN A 376 -3.24 33.33 -2.07
C ASN A 376 -3.84 32.48 -0.92
N LYS A 377 -2.99 32.16 0.07
CA LYS A 377 -3.29 31.40 1.31
C LYS A 377 -4.53 31.89 2.09
N GLU A 378 -4.83 33.18 2.02
CA GLU A 378 -5.97 33.81 2.71
C GLU A 378 -7.32 33.48 2.04
N ASP A 379 -7.33 33.25 0.72
CA ASP A 379 -8.55 32.96 -0.03
C ASP A 379 -9.05 31.53 0.24
N ILE A 380 -8.13 30.58 0.47
CA ILE A 380 -8.46 29.19 0.84
C ILE A 380 -9.07 29.14 2.25
N ALA A 381 -8.52 29.93 3.18
CA ALA A 381 -9.05 30.03 4.55
C ALA A 381 -10.37 30.81 4.62
N ALA A 382 -10.62 31.74 3.68
CA ALA A 382 -11.84 32.52 3.57
C ALA A 382 -12.98 31.82 2.81
N ASP A 383 -12.68 30.74 2.05
CA ASP A 383 -13.66 29.86 1.38
C ASP A 383 -14.47 29.06 2.42
N THR A 384 -15.33 29.78 3.13
CA THR A 384 -16.33 29.33 4.09
C THR A 384 -17.70 29.05 3.43
N GLY A 385 -17.77 29.14 2.10
CA GLY A 385 -19.02 29.16 1.34
C GLY A 385 -19.75 27.81 1.26
N ASP A 386 -20.88 27.73 1.98
CA ASP A 386 -22.20 27.29 1.52
C ASP A 386 -22.33 25.95 0.76
N ASP A 387 -21.79 24.86 1.30
CA ASP A 387 -22.14 23.49 0.84
C ASP A 387 -22.70 22.61 1.98
N GLU A 388 -23.34 23.23 2.99
CA GLU A 388 -24.07 22.51 4.06
C GLU A 388 -25.32 21.75 3.57
N THR A 389 -25.62 21.70 2.26
CA THR A 389 -26.92 21.18 1.78
C THR A 389 -26.92 19.76 1.20
N SER A 390 -25.84 18.99 1.32
CA SER A 390 -25.90 17.54 1.04
C SER A 390 -24.94 16.64 1.82
N VAL A 391 -24.32 17.17 2.89
CA VAL A 391 -23.44 16.38 3.73
C VAL A 391 -24.30 15.58 4.70
N ASP A 392 -24.35 14.25 4.53
CA ASP A 392 -24.63 13.35 5.64
C ASP A 392 -23.70 13.77 6.76
N THR A 393 -24.29 14.43 7.75
CA THR A 393 -23.62 14.91 8.93
C THR A 393 -23.15 13.64 9.62
N ILE A 394 -21.88 13.30 9.43
CA ILE A 394 -21.18 12.40 10.33
C ILE A 394 -21.14 13.18 11.64
N GLU A 395 -22.22 13.08 12.42
CA GLU A 395 -22.33 13.67 13.73
C GLU A 395 -21.11 13.19 14.52
N ASP A 396 -20.24 14.15 14.85
CA ASP A 396 -19.30 14.01 15.95
C ASP A 396 -20.19 13.96 17.21
N GLU A 397 -20.80 12.81 17.48
CA GLU A 397 -21.34 12.55 18.80
C GLU A 397 -20.17 12.65 19.76
N THR A 398 -20.28 13.70 20.57
CA THR A 398 -19.37 14.06 21.62
C THR A 398 -19.08 12.86 22.50
N ASP A 399 -17.81 12.79 22.89
CA ASP A 399 -17.16 12.00 23.91
C ASP A 399 -17.98 11.99 25.24
N GLU A 400 -19.11 11.30 25.28
CA GLU A 400 -19.83 10.95 26.51
C GLU A 400 -20.16 9.45 26.50
N SER A 401 -19.53 8.77 27.44
CA SER A 401 -19.75 7.37 27.78
C SER A 401 -21.22 7.09 28.12
N SER A 402 -21.93 6.34 27.28
CA SER A 402 -22.82 5.24 27.70
C SER A 402 -23.46 4.54 26.49
N ASP A 403 -23.56 3.22 26.56
CA ASP A 403 -24.45 2.36 25.76
C ASP A 403 -24.08 1.91 24.32
N THR A 404 -22.82 1.49 24.09
CA THR A 404 -22.48 0.58 22.97
C THR A 404 -22.07 -0.83 23.42
N HIS A 405 -22.70 -1.34 24.48
CA HIS A 405 -22.42 -2.68 25.04
C HIS A 405 -23.23 -3.84 24.44
N ALA A 406 -23.91 -3.66 23.30
CA ALA A 406 -24.85 -4.66 22.80
C ALA A 406 -24.35 -5.62 21.71
N VAL A 407 -23.15 -5.45 21.12
CA VAL A 407 -22.72 -6.28 19.97
C VAL A 407 -21.43 -7.10 20.19
N TYR A 408 -20.72 -6.91 21.31
CA TYR A 408 -19.43 -7.58 21.51
C TYR A 408 -19.43 -8.43 22.78
N LYS A 409 -19.68 -9.74 22.64
CA LYS A 409 -19.48 -10.71 23.71
C LYS A 409 -18.03 -11.20 23.73
N GLU A 410 -17.47 -11.18 24.94
CA GLU A 410 -16.14 -11.62 25.37
C GLU A 410 -15.60 -12.88 24.66
N VAL A 411 -14.42 -12.76 24.06
CA VAL A 411 -13.52 -13.89 23.82
C VAL A 411 -12.57 -13.98 25.02
N ARG A 412 -12.85 -14.90 25.95
CA ARG A 412 -11.91 -15.29 27.00
C ARG A 412 -10.75 -16.08 26.38
N LEU A 413 -9.53 -15.59 26.54
CA LEU A 413 -8.31 -16.38 26.31
C LEU A 413 -8.11 -17.40 27.46
N PRO A 414 -7.62 -18.62 27.21
CA PRO A 414 -7.24 -19.54 28.27
C PRO A 414 -5.90 -19.12 28.91
N GLU A 415 -5.91 -18.93 30.23
CA GLU A 415 -4.69 -18.76 31.03
C GLU A 415 -3.82 -20.02 30.95
N GLN A 416 -2.63 -19.89 30.37
CA GLN A 416 -1.55 -20.86 30.58
C GLN A 416 -0.65 -20.38 31.71
N SER A 417 -0.85 -20.99 32.87
CA SER A 417 0.08 -20.97 33.99
C SER A 417 1.44 -21.58 33.57
N ARG A 418 2.55 -20.87 33.81
CA ARG A 418 3.83 -21.48 34.24
C ARG A 418 4.84 -20.47 34.78
N SER A 419 4.94 -20.50 36.11
CA SER A 419 6.16 -20.53 36.95
C SER A 419 7.35 -19.61 36.61
N VAL A 420 7.53 -18.65 37.50
CA VAL A 420 8.75 -17.88 37.79
C VAL A 420 9.80 -18.76 38.50
N GLU A 421 11.04 -18.76 38.02
CA GLU A 421 12.24 -18.96 38.85
C GLU A 421 13.32 -17.95 38.42
N GLY A 422 13.90 -17.24 39.39
CA GLY A 422 15.06 -16.33 39.23
C GLY A 422 16.39 -17.10 39.17
N SER A 423 17.59 -16.51 39.09
CA SER A 423 18.07 -15.14 39.33
C SER A 423 19.43 -14.94 38.57
N PRO A 424 20.37 -14.01 38.90
CA PRO A 424 20.89 -13.04 37.94
C PRO A 424 22.38 -13.20 37.59
N SER A 425 22.85 -12.51 36.53
CA SER A 425 24.29 -12.21 36.39
C SER A 425 24.51 -10.83 35.76
N THR A 426 25.17 -10.00 36.56
CA THR A 426 25.79 -8.71 36.27
C THR A 426 26.90 -8.78 35.22
N SER A 427 26.97 -7.80 34.31
CA SER A 427 28.26 -7.32 33.79
C SER A 427 28.15 -5.86 33.33
N THR A 428 29.04 -5.05 33.89
CA THR A 428 29.16 -3.60 33.71
C THR A 428 30.36 -3.24 32.83
N ARG A 429 30.14 -2.27 31.91
CA ARG A 429 31.06 -1.20 31.43
C ARG A 429 32.25 -1.58 30.51
N PRO A 430 32.90 -0.62 29.79
CA PRO A 430 32.80 0.85 29.89
C PRO A 430 32.66 1.68 28.58
N LEU A 431 32.23 2.93 28.81
CA LEU A 431 32.39 4.12 27.96
C LEU A 431 33.82 4.70 28.07
N SER A 432 34.32 5.36 27.01
CA SER A 432 35.11 6.62 27.01
C SER A 432 35.69 6.90 25.60
N PRO A 433 36.32 8.07 25.30
CA PRO A 433 35.72 9.41 25.26
C PRO A 433 36.10 10.24 24.00
N PHE A 434 35.34 11.33 23.78
CA PHE A 434 35.70 12.64 23.20
C PHE A 434 36.82 12.78 22.13
N LEU A 435 36.49 13.39 20.99
CA LEU A 435 37.27 14.55 20.48
C LEU A 435 36.43 15.46 19.57
N ARG A 436 36.30 16.70 20.03
CA ARG A 436 35.61 17.84 19.43
C ARG A 436 36.71 18.73 18.83
N VAL A 437 36.70 18.97 17.53
CA VAL A 437 37.49 20.04 16.91
C VAL A 437 36.55 20.95 16.14
N ARG A 438 36.58 22.23 16.51
CA ARG A 438 35.80 23.33 15.92
C ARG A 438 36.79 24.27 15.21
N LYS A 439 36.36 24.79 14.05
CA LYS A 439 36.75 26.06 13.40
C LYS A 439 38.18 26.08 12.82
N THR A 440 38.53 26.74 11.71
CA THR A 440 38.01 27.90 10.95
C THR A 440 38.65 27.87 9.54
N HIS A 441 37.94 28.27 8.48
CA HIS A 441 38.26 29.47 7.67
C HIS A 441 37.58 29.44 6.30
N SER A 442 36.97 30.57 6.01
CA SER A 442 36.46 31.09 4.75
C SER A 442 37.57 31.52 3.77
N SER A 443 37.39 31.29 2.48
CA SER A 443 37.82 32.23 1.42
C SER A 443 37.13 31.93 0.08
N GLU A 444 36.77 33.00 -0.60
CA GLU A 444 35.97 33.11 -1.82
C GLU A 444 36.72 32.76 -3.14
N LEU A 445 35.90 32.60 -4.18
CA LEU A 445 36.10 32.90 -5.60
C LEU A 445 37.15 32.12 -6.42
N SER A 446 36.67 31.42 -7.47
CA SER A 446 36.97 31.74 -8.89
C SER A 446 36.59 30.57 -9.80
N THR A 447 35.67 30.83 -10.74
CA THR A 447 35.36 29.96 -11.89
C THR A 447 36.48 29.93 -12.91
N PRO A 448 36.64 28.81 -13.64
CA PRO A 448 36.64 28.95 -15.11
C PRO A 448 35.87 27.83 -15.84
N LYS A 449 35.11 28.21 -16.86
CA LYS A 449 34.63 27.33 -17.94
C LYS A 449 35.82 26.79 -18.76
N PRO A 450 35.69 25.60 -19.36
CA PRO A 450 35.94 25.50 -20.79
C PRO A 450 34.87 24.72 -21.58
N LYS A 451 34.89 25.04 -22.88
CA LYS A 451 34.01 24.65 -24.00
C LYS A 451 34.26 23.20 -24.52
N PRO A 452 33.39 22.69 -25.42
CA PRO A 452 33.16 21.26 -25.65
C PRO A 452 34.03 20.66 -26.77
N PRO A 453 34.04 19.33 -26.95
CA PRO A 453 34.45 18.71 -28.21
C PRO A 453 33.24 18.26 -29.05
N SER A 454 33.23 18.70 -30.31
CA SER A 454 32.75 17.97 -31.49
C SER A 454 33.90 17.06 -31.98
N TYR A 455 33.81 16.03 -32.83
CA TYR A 455 32.91 15.53 -33.88
C TYR A 455 33.21 14.02 -34.06
N HIS A 456 32.23 13.21 -34.49
CA HIS A 456 32.25 12.34 -35.68
C HIS A 456 31.36 11.09 -35.51
N GLY A 457 30.37 11.00 -36.40
CA GLY A 457 29.51 9.85 -36.54
C GLY A 457 30.12 8.76 -37.42
N ALA A 458 29.62 7.54 -37.22
CA ALA A 458 29.56 6.51 -38.25
C ALA A 458 28.36 5.61 -37.96
N LEU A 459 27.37 5.69 -38.84
CA LEU A 459 26.23 4.79 -38.99
C LEU A 459 26.72 3.44 -39.52
N ILE A 460 26.46 2.32 -38.85
CA ILE A 460 26.43 0.99 -39.49
C ILE A 460 25.40 0.07 -38.81
N SER A 461 24.43 -0.39 -39.60
CA SER A 461 23.69 -1.66 -39.48
C SER A 461 23.13 -1.98 -40.88
N PRO A 462 22.73 -3.21 -41.23
CA PRO A 462 23.00 -4.53 -40.65
C PRO A 462 23.52 -5.55 -41.71
N VAL A 463 24.04 -6.71 -41.30
CA VAL A 463 24.22 -7.87 -42.20
C VAL A 463 23.64 -9.13 -41.56
N VAL A 464 22.74 -9.73 -42.32
CA VAL A 464 22.02 -10.99 -42.11
C VAL A 464 22.94 -12.19 -42.34
N SER A 465 22.90 -13.21 -41.48
CA SER A 465 23.25 -14.59 -41.89
C SER A 465 22.58 -15.63 -40.99
N ARG A 466 21.68 -16.44 -41.57
CA ARG A 466 21.22 -17.74 -41.05
C ARG A 466 22.34 -18.79 -41.15
N PRO A 467 22.27 -19.88 -40.37
CA PRO A 467 21.97 -21.16 -41.03
C PRO A 467 21.00 -22.08 -40.25
N GLU A 468 20.32 -22.92 -41.01
CA GLU A 468 19.38 -23.99 -40.61
C GLU A 468 20.11 -25.38 -40.62
N PRO A 469 19.46 -26.53 -40.31
CA PRO A 469 19.95 -27.48 -39.31
C PRO A 469 20.45 -28.83 -39.89
N LEU A 470 21.15 -29.62 -39.08
CA LEU A 470 21.58 -30.99 -39.43
C LEU A 470 20.82 -32.07 -38.64
N ARG A 471 20.37 -33.06 -39.41
CA ARG A 471 19.57 -34.23 -39.05
C ARG A 471 20.39 -35.36 -38.39
N ARG A 472 19.67 -36.10 -37.53
CA ARG A 472 19.89 -37.47 -37.01
C ARG A 472 20.67 -38.44 -37.93
N THR A 473 21.53 -39.25 -37.32
CA THR A 473 21.69 -40.68 -37.63
C THR A 473 21.90 -41.51 -36.37
N SER A 474 21.56 -42.80 -36.44
CA SER A 474 21.47 -43.77 -35.36
C SER A 474 22.38 -44.98 -35.60
N ARG A 475 22.69 -45.68 -34.48
CA ARG A 475 22.79 -47.15 -34.29
C ARG A 475 24.16 -47.87 -34.33
N HIS A 476 24.25 -48.79 -33.35
CA HIS A 476 25.11 -50.00 -33.16
C HIS A 476 26.46 -49.77 -32.44
N GLY A 477 26.92 -50.53 -31.44
CA GLY A 477 26.43 -51.70 -30.71
C GLY A 477 27.61 -52.57 -30.18
N ARG A 478 27.56 -53.01 -28.90
CA ARG A 478 28.32 -54.13 -28.23
C ARG A 478 29.85 -53.94 -27.99
N THR A 479 30.55 -54.48 -26.98
CA THR A 479 30.34 -55.26 -25.72
C THR A 479 31.69 -55.35 -24.94
N SER A 480 31.63 -55.40 -23.59
CA SER A 480 32.62 -55.93 -22.59
C SER A 480 34.03 -55.30 -22.50
N ALA A 481 34.71 -55.12 -21.36
CA ALA A 481 34.77 -55.88 -20.11
C ALA A 481 35.19 -55.02 -18.88
N ALA A 482 35.04 -55.59 -17.69
CA ALA A 482 35.07 -54.96 -16.37
C ALA A 482 36.47 -54.59 -15.83
N PHE A 483 36.53 -53.48 -15.07
CA PHE A 483 37.44 -53.30 -13.93
C PHE A 483 36.67 -52.58 -12.81
N SER A 484 36.68 -53.21 -11.63
CA SER A 484 36.01 -52.77 -10.42
C SER A 484 36.88 -51.72 -9.70
N MET A 485 36.39 -50.48 -9.62
CA MET A 485 36.79 -49.51 -8.60
C MET A 485 35.56 -48.73 -8.12
N SER A 486 35.47 -48.56 -6.80
CA SER A 486 34.35 -47.99 -6.04
C SER A 486 33.82 -46.67 -6.61
N PRO A 487 32.50 -46.42 -6.70
CA PRO A 487 32.03 -45.10 -7.07
C PRO A 487 32.01 -44.19 -5.84
N ALA A 488 32.71 -43.07 -5.97
CA ALA A 488 32.40 -41.87 -5.21
C ALA A 488 30.92 -41.51 -5.43
N VAL A 489 30.24 -41.13 -4.35
CA VAL A 489 28.86 -40.64 -4.37
C VAL A 489 28.80 -39.41 -5.28
N THR A 490 28.36 -39.62 -6.51
CA THR A 490 28.09 -38.54 -7.46
C THR A 490 26.66 -38.12 -7.22
N VAL A 491 26.47 -36.98 -6.55
CA VAL A 491 25.16 -36.34 -6.43
C VAL A 491 24.76 -35.90 -7.83
N ALA A 492 23.82 -36.62 -8.45
CA ALA A 492 23.19 -36.16 -9.67
C ALA A 492 22.52 -34.80 -9.39
N PRO A 493 22.66 -33.78 -10.27
CA PRO A 493 21.87 -32.57 -10.12
C PRO A 493 20.40 -32.98 -10.20
N LEU A 494 19.63 -32.69 -9.15
CA LEU A 494 18.18 -32.80 -9.17
C LEU A 494 17.70 -31.97 -10.35
N ALA A 495 17.18 -32.64 -11.39
CA ALA A 495 16.55 -31.97 -12.50
C ALA A 495 15.37 -31.18 -11.93
N VAL A 496 15.45 -29.85 -12.02
CA VAL A 496 14.34 -28.97 -11.67
C VAL A 496 13.21 -29.30 -12.65
N PRO A 497 12.05 -29.77 -12.18
CA PRO A 497 10.93 -30.04 -13.07
C PRO A 497 10.49 -28.72 -13.74
N PRO A 498 10.05 -28.74 -15.01
CA PRO A 498 9.55 -27.53 -15.66
C PRO A 498 8.36 -26.96 -14.89
N PRO A 499 8.17 -25.63 -14.86
CA PRO A 499 7.03 -25.02 -14.20
C PRO A 499 5.73 -25.57 -14.81
N THR A 500 4.84 -26.04 -13.95
CA THR A 500 3.51 -26.50 -14.32
C THR A 500 2.50 -25.47 -13.83
N THR A 501 1.74 -24.87 -14.74
CA THR A 501 0.54 -24.12 -14.42
C THR A 501 -0.49 -25.09 -13.85
N ARG A 502 -0.90 -24.91 -12.59
CA ARG A 502 -1.98 -25.69 -11.98
C ARG A 502 -3.30 -25.28 -12.64
N SER A 503 -4.03 -26.25 -13.20
CA SER A 503 -5.43 -26.07 -13.58
C SER A 503 -6.36 -26.60 -12.49
N ARG A 504 -7.62 -26.18 -12.52
CA ARG A 504 -8.75 -26.52 -11.62
C ARG A 504 -8.81 -27.96 -11.08
N SER A 505 -8.23 -28.95 -11.76
CA SER A 505 -8.14 -30.34 -11.29
C SER A 505 -7.07 -30.59 -10.20
N THR A 506 -6.26 -29.59 -9.86
CA THR A 506 -5.11 -29.71 -8.94
C THR A 506 -5.02 -28.63 -7.85
N SER A 507 -5.97 -27.68 -7.81
CA SER A 507 -6.17 -26.82 -6.65
C SER A 507 -6.43 -27.70 -5.43
N HIS A 508 -5.77 -27.42 -4.28
CA HIS A 508 -5.93 -28.28 -3.11
C HIS A 508 -7.41 -28.25 -2.71
N PRO A 509 -8.14 -29.39 -2.70
CA PRO A 509 -9.58 -29.41 -2.44
C PRO A 509 -9.96 -28.82 -1.07
N ASP A 510 -8.97 -28.70 -0.18
CA ASP A 510 -9.06 -28.08 1.13
C ASP A 510 -9.12 -26.54 1.07
N ILE A 511 -8.36 -25.86 0.20
CA ILE A 511 -8.25 -24.38 0.25
C ILE A 511 -9.58 -23.69 -0.12
N ALA A 512 -10.25 -24.13 -1.18
CA ALA A 512 -11.52 -23.54 -1.58
C ALA A 512 -12.64 -23.85 -0.57
N SER A 513 -12.61 -25.03 0.08
CA SER A 513 -13.52 -25.34 1.18
C SER A 513 -13.21 -24.49 2.39
N MET A 514 -11.93 -24.40 2.79
CA MET A 514 -11.46 -23.56 3.90
C MET A 514 -11.85 -22.10 3.70
N CYS A 515 -11.63 -21.52 2.52
CA CYS A 515 -12.03 -20.14 2.24
C CYS A 515 -13.55 -19.94 2.36
N ARG A 516 -14.37 -20.89 1.90
CA ARG A 516 -15.83 -20.83 2.08
C ARG A 516 -16.23 -20.98 3.55
N ASP A 517 -15.69 -21.98 4.23
CA ASP A 517 -15.93 -22.25 5.65
C ASP A 517 -15.52 -21.05 6.50
N TRP A 518 -14.43 -20.36 6.13
CA TRP A 518 -13.97 -19.13 6.75
C TRP A 518 -14.77 -17.89 6.35
N GLY A 519 -15.31 -17.82 5.14
CA GLY A 519 -16.28 -16.78 4.76
C GLY A 519 -17.48 -16.79 5.71
N ASP A 520 -17.92 -17.98 6.12
CA ASP A 520 -19.09 -18.17 6.99
C ASP A 520 -18.77 -18.15 8.50
N SER A 521 -17.54 -18.53 8.91
CA SER A 521 -17.15 -18.67 10.34
C SER A 521 -15.98 -17.78 10.80
N GLY A 522 -15.35 -17.04 9.87
CA GLY A 522 -14.26 -16.09 10.09
C GLY A 522 -12.87 -16.74 10.21
N PRO A 523 -11.88 -16.40 9.34
CA PRO A 523 -10.50 -16.86 9.52
C PRO A 523 -9.64 -15.95 10.38
N ALA A 524 -10.12 -14.73 10.67
CA ALA A 524 -9.37 -13.67 11.33
C ALA A 524 -9.88 -13.38 12.74
N ASN A 525 -9.05 -12.77 13.59
CA ASN A 525 -9.41 -12.39 14.96
C ASN A 525 -10.77 -11.65 15.02
N ALA A 526 -11.12 -10.90 13.95
CA ALA A 526 -12.48 -10.49 13.63
C ALA A 526 -12.70 -10.57 12.10
N THR A 527 -13.81 -11.17 11.67
CA THR A 527 -14.28 -11.13 10.27
C THR A 527 -15.68 -10.54 10.23
N ALA A 528 -15.88 -9.50 9.43
CA ALA A 528 -17.18 -8.87 9.21
C ALA A 528 -17.63 -9.10 7.76
N THR A 529 -18.85 -9.57 7.59
CA THR A 529 -19.52 -9.64 6.29
C THR A 529 -20.54 -8.52 6.21
N TYR A 530 -20.46 -7.69 5.18
CA TYR A 530 -21.42 -6.62 4.95
C TYR A 530 -22.45 -7.07 3.91
N PRO A 531 -23.67 -7.47 4.35
CA PRO A 531 -24.68 -7.94 3.42
C PRO A 531 -25.22 -6.80 2.57
N LEU A 532 -25.68 -7.12 1.36
CA LEU A 532 -26.38 -6.15 0.52
C LEU A 532 -27.62 -5.67 1.27
N ASN A 533 -27.75 -4.36 1.49
CA ASN A 533 -28.88 -3.73 2.19
C ASN A 533 -30.21 -4.23 1.60
N ARG A 534 -30.79 -5.29 2.20
CA ARG A 534 -32.17 -5.70 1.94
C ARG A 534 -33.06 -4.67 2.61
N THR A 535 -33.30 -3.56 1.91
CA THR A 535 -34.35 -2.57 2.16
C THR A 535 -35.09 -2.80 3.47
N VAL A 536 -34.73 -2.01 4.50
CA VAL A 536 -35.68 -1.71 5.57
C VAL A 536 -36.86 -1.04 4.87
N ARG A 537 -37.89 -1.84 4.56
CA ARG A 537 -39.20 -1.29 4.24
C ARG A 537 -39.55 -0.41 5.42
N HIS A 538 -39.63 0.90 5.20
CA HIS A 538 -40.30 1.80 6.13
C HIS A 538 -41.64 1.16 6.51
N ALA A 539 -41.69 0.58 7.71
CA ALA A 539 -42.93 0.29 8.37
C ALA A 539 -43.55 1.66 8.62
N LYS A 540 -44.41 2.11 7.71
CA LYS A 540 -45.30 3.22 7.96
C LYS A 540 -46.00 2.90 9.28
N SER A 541 -45.70 3.69 10.29
CA SER A 541 -46.42 3.72 11.54
C SER A 541 -47.89 3.96 11.22
N SER A 542 -48.70 2.91 11.32
CA SER A 542 -50.14 3.07 11.44
C SER A 542 -50.38 3.71 12.80
N SER A 543 -50.73 4.99 12.76
CA SER A 543 -51.15 5.78 13.91
C SER A 543 -52.28 5.09 14.67
N PHE A 544 -52.05 4.83 15.95
CA PHE A 544 -53.10 4.61 16.92
C PHE A 544 -53.86 5.94 17.11
N SER A 545 -55.13 5.97 16.70
CA SER A 545 -56.10 6.97 17.14
C SER A 545 -56.91 6.36 18.28
N PHE A 546 -56.73 6.90 19.49
CA PHE A 546 -57.66 6.71 20.59
C PHE A 546 -58.60 7.91 20.65
N ALA A 547 -59.89 7.69 20.41
CA ALA A 547 -60.96 8.45 21.05
C ALA A 547 -62.24 7.59 21.08
N ARG A 548 -62.57 7.11 22.28
CA ARG A 548 -63.94 6.84 22.75
C ARG A 548 -64.52 8.15 23.31
N PRO A 549 -65.84 8.33 23.47
CA PRO A 549 -66.89 7.33 23.63
C PRO A 549 -67.80 7.10 22.42
#